data_AF-A0A2V7WZD0-F1
#
_entry.id   AF-A0A2V7WZD0-F1
#
_cell.length_a   1.000
_cell.length_b   1.000
_cell.length_c   1.000
_cell.angle_alpha   90.00
_cell.angle_beta   90.00
_cell.angle_gamma   90.00
#
_symmetry.space_group_name_H-M   'P 1'
#
loop_
_entity.id
_entity.type
_entity.pdbx_description
1 polymer ?
#
loop_
_entity_poly.entity_id
_entity_poly.type
_entity_poly.pdbx_seq_one_letter_code
_entity_poly.pdbx_strand_id
1 'polypeptide(L)'
;MSTDTGFVRSIGRWAMTGLVINCIVGSGIFGLPGELNRLLGRASPIAMIAAGLLMASIMAPAAEVASQFSEPGGAYLYARKVFGRFIGLQIGWFSLLSCVAAAAAIA
;
A
#
# COMPACT_ATOMS: atom_id res chain seq x y z
N MET A 1 -36.64 0.67 8.84
CA MET A 1 -36.10 1.40 7.67
C MET A 1 -34.71 1.87 8.04
N SER A 2 -33.70 1.01 7.86
CA SER A 2 -32.32 1.33 8.20
C SER A 2 -31.73 2.15 7.05
N THR A 3 -31.43 3.41 7.29
CA THR A 3 -30.78 4.28 6.31
C THR A 3 -29.32 3.85 6.21
N ASP A 4 -29.01 2.91 5.31
CA ASP A 4 -27.63 2.63 4.91
C ASP A 4 -27.14 3.82 4.07
N THR A 5 -26.52 4.79 4.75
CA THR A 5 -25.73 5.84 4.08
C THR A 5 -24.44 5.19 3.58
N GLY A 6 -24.56 4.34 2.55
CA GLY A 6 -23.45 3.59 1.97
C GLY A 6 -22.40 4.51 1.35
N PHE A 7 -21.13 4.11 1.40
CA PHE A 7 -20.05 4.81 0.73
C PHE A 7 -20.34 4.91 -0.78
N VAL A 8 -20.43 6.13 -1.30
CA VAL A 8 -20.55 6.37 -2.74
C VAL A 8 -19.18 6.14 -3.38
N ARG A 9 -19.09 5.22 -4.34
CA ARG A 9 -17.87 5.03 -5.16
C ARG A 9 -17.68 6.23 -6.10
N SER A 10 -17.08 7.30 -5.58
CA SER A 10 -16.75 8.51 -6.34
C SER A 10 -15.42 8.43 -7.07
N ILE A 11 -14.51 7.55 -6.63
CA ILE A 11 -13.16 7.42 -7.19
C ILE A 11 -13.19 6.46 -8.38
N GLY A 12 -12.98 7.00 -9.58
CA GLY A 12 -12.79 6.22 -10.81
C GLY A 12 -11.42 5.55 -10.91
N ARG A 13 -11.26 4.60 -11.84
CA ARG A 13 -10.02 3.82 -12.02
C ARG A 13 -8.77 4.68 -12.19
N TRP A 14 -8.87 5.75 -12.97
CA TRP A 14 -7.76 6.66 -13.23
C TRP A 14 -7.39 7.52 -12.02
N ALA A 15 -8.39 7.98 -11.26
CA ALA A 15 -8.17 8.72 -10.03
C ALA A 15 -7.50 7.82 -8.97
N MET A 16 -7.93 6.57 -8.86
CA MET A 16 -7.30 5.59 -7.97
C MET A 16 -5.85 5.29 -8.39
N THR A 17 -5.59 5.13 -9.70
CA THR A 17 -4.24 4.89 -10.21
C THR A 17 -3.33 6.09 -9.95
N GLY A 18 -3.81 7.30 -10.22
CA GLY A 18 -3.08 8.54 -9.94
C GLY A 18 -2.78 8.72 -8.45
N LEU A 19 -3.72 8.38 -7.58
CA LEU A 19 -3.52 8.39 -6.13
C LEU A 19 -2.38 7.44 -5.71
N VAL A 20 -2.38 6.21 -6.22
CA VAL A 20 -1.32 5.24 -5.90
C VAL A 20 0.05 5.71 -6.41
N ILE A 21 0.13 6.24 -7.63
CA ILE A 21 1.37 6.81 -8.19
C ILE A 21 1.87 7.95 -7.30
N ASN A 22 0.96 8.85 -6.89
CA ASN A 22 1.30 9.97 -6.02
C ASN A 22 1.84 9.50 -4.66
N CYS A 23 1.24 8.48 -4.03
CA CYS A 23 1.74 7.92 -2.78
C CYS A 23 3.16 7.33 -2.90
N ILE A 24 3.45 6.60 -4.00
CA ILE A 24 4.77 5.98 -4.21
C ILE A 24 5.84 7.04 -4.47
N VAL A 25 5.55 8.00 -5.36
CA VAL A 25 6.46 9.09 -5.70
C VAL A 25 6.68 10.01 -4.50
N GLY A 26 5.61 10.36 -3.78
CA GLY A 26 5.66 11.27 -2.64
C GLY A 26 6.44 10.71 -1.44
N SER A 27 6.35 9.41 -1.18
CA SER A 27 7.00 8.80 -0.02
C SER A 27 8.42 8.28 -0.30
N GLY A 28 8.70 7.73 -1.50
CA GLY A 28 9.89 6.91 -1.72
C GLY A 28 10.95 7.49 -2.66
N ILE A 29 10.52 8.07 -3.79
CA ILE A 29 11.47 8.27 -4.91
C ILE A 29 12.46 9.41 -4.71
N PHE A 30 12.17 10.38 -3.84
CA PHE A 30 13.04 11.55 -3.66
C PHE A 30 14.16 11.31 -2.64
N GLY A 31 13.98 10.39 -1.69
CA GLY A 31 15.00 10.08 -0.67
C GLY A 31 15.89 8.88 -1.03
N LEU A 32 15.30 7.83 -1.60
CA LEU A 32 15.98 6.54 -1.80
C LEU A 32 17.13 6.56 -2.82
N PRO A 33 17.04 7.23 -3.99
CA PRO A 33 18.09 7.14 -5.01
C PRO A 33 19.44 7.70 -4.55
N GLY A 34 19.43 8.75 -3.73
CA GLY A 34 20.65 9.35 -3.20
C GLY A 34 21.41 8.39 -2.29
N GLU A 35 20.71 7.75 -1.36
CA GLU A 35 21.29 6.76 -0.47
C GLU A 35 21.70 5.48 -1.20
N LEU A 36 20.90 5.04 -2.17
CA LEU A 36 21.24 3.88 -2.99
C LEU A 36 22.47 4.13 -3.85
N ASN A 37 22.63 5.35 -4.39
CA ASN A 37 23.85 5.74 -5.10
C ASN A 37 25.06 5.84 -4.17
N ARG A 38 24.89 6.24 -2.91
CA ARG A 38 25.96 6.23 -1.91
C ARG A 38 26.46 4.81 -1.62
N LEU A 39 25.56 3.83 -1.59
CA LEU A 39 25.87 2.43 -1.27
C LEU A 39 26.37 1.63 -2.49
N LEU A 40 25.75 1.80 -3.66
CA LEU A 40 25.98 0.98 -4.87
C LEU A 40 26.65 1.74 -6.04
N GLY A 41 26.80 3.06 -5.95
CA GLY A 41 27.34 3.89 -7.03
C GLY A 41 26.60 3.67 -8.36
N ARG A 42 27.36 3.41 -9.43
CA ARG A 42 26.83 3.28 -10.81
C ARG A 42 25.85 2.12 -10.99
N ALA A 43 25.81 1.14 -10.08
CA ALA A 43 24.87 0.03 -10.12
C ALA A 43 23.48 0.37 -9.53
N SER A 44 23.32 1.55 -8.92
CA SER A 44 22.08 2.01 -8.27
C SER A 44 20.83 1.90 -9.17
N PRO A 45 20.82 2.34 -10.44
CA PRO A 45 19.62 2.23 -11.28
C PRO A 45 19.17 0.78 -11.52
N ILE A 46 20.12 -0.15 -11.67
CA ILE A 46 19.82 -1.58 -11.89
C ILE A 46 19.22 -2.17 -10.61
N ALA A 47 19.77 -1.81 -9.44
CA ALA A 47 19.24 -2.25 -8.16
C ALA A 47 17.82 -1.71 -7.91
N MET A 48 17.52 -0.47 -8.32
CA MET A 48 16.16 0.07 -8.24
C MET A 48 15.17 -0.71 -9.11
N ILE A 49 15.55 -1.05 -10.34
CA ILE A 49 14.70 -1.86 -11.24
C ILE A 49 14.47 -3.26 -10.64
N ALA A 50 15.53 -3.90 -10.12
CA ALA A 50 15.42 -5.20 -9.48
C ALA A 50 14.51 -5.18 -8.24
N ALA A 51 14.64 -4.16 -7.39
CA ALA A 51 13.75 -3.97 -6.24
C ALA A 51 12.30 -3.73 -6.67
N GLY A 52 12.07 -2.96 -7.73
CA GLY A 52 10.75 -2.75 -8.32
C GLY A 52 10.12 -4.04 -8.83
N LEU A 53 10.90 -4.90 -9.49
CA LEU A 53 10.42 -6.19 -9.98
C LEU A 53 10.05 -7.13 -8.82
N LEU A 54 10.88 -7.18 -7.77
CA LEU A 54 10.60 -7.97 -6.57
C LEU A 54 9.31 -7.49 -5.87
N MET A 55 9.15 -6.16 -5.73
CA MET A 55 7.93 -5.55 -5.21
C MET A 55 6.70 -5.88 -6.06
N ALA A 56 6.83 -5.88 -7.39
CA ALA A 56 5.74 -6.27 -8.28
C ALA A 56 5.32 -7.74 -8.07
N SER A 57 6.27 -8.65 -7.86
CA SER A 57 5.97 -10.05 -7.53
C SER A 57 5.23 -10.21 -6.21
N ILE A 58 5.52 -9.37 -5.20
CA ILE A 58 4.81 -9.37 -3.92
C ILE A 58 3.42 -8.73 -4.06
N MET A 59 3.30 -7.68 -4.88
CA MET A 59 2.04 -6.95 -5.06
C MET A 59 1.03 -7.71 -5.93
N ALA A 60 1.48 -8.54 -6.87
CA ALA A 60 0.61 -9.35 -7.74
C ALA A 60 -0.44 -10.19 -6.97
N PRO A 61 -0.06 -11.05 -6.00
CA PRO A 61 -1.05 -11.81 -5.21
C PRO A 61 -1.92 -10.90 -4.33
N ALA A 62 -1.39 -9.79 -3.84
CA ALA A 62 -2.19 -8.81 -3.09
C ALA A 62 -3.27 -8.15 -3.98
N ALA A 63 -2.93 -7.86 -5.23
CA ALA A 63 -3.87 -7.33 -6.22
C ALA A 63 -4.94 -8.36 -6.61
N GLU A 64 -4.56 -9.64 -6.72
CA GLU A 64 -5.49 -10.73 -6.96
C GLU A 64 -6.53 -10.84 -5.83
N VAL A 65 -6.08 -10.87 -4.58
CA VAL A 65 -6.97 -10.85 -3.41
C VAL A 65 -7.84 -9.60 -3.42
N ALA A 66 -7.28 -8.41 -3.65
CA ALA A 66 -8.04 -7.17 -3.67
C ALA A 66 -9.15 -7.14 -4.73
N SER A 67 -8.96 -7.82 -5.87
CA SER A 67 -9.97 -7.91 -6.93
C SER A 67 -11.22 -8.70 -6.51
N GLN A 68 -11.12 -9.57 -5.51
CA GLN A 68 -12.23 -10.40 -5.02
C GLN A 68 -13.15 -9.67 -4.03
N PHE A 69 -12.74 -8.49 -3.54
CA PHE A 69 -13.46 -7.75 -2.51
C PHE A 69 -13.89 -6.38 -3.03
N SER A 70 -15.18 -6.09 -2.92
CA SER A 70 -15.78 -4.81 -3.32
C SER A 70 -16.03 -3.86 -2.14
N GLU A 71 -15.99 -4.39 -0.91
CA GLU A 71 -16.25 -3.71 0.36
C GLU A 71 -15.07 -2.83 0.81
N PRO A 72 -15.32 -1.67 1.43
CA PRO A 72 -14.27 -0.84 2.00
C PRO A 72 -13.65 -1.50 3.24
N GLY A 73 -12.31 -1.46 3.35
CA GLY A 73 -11.60 -1.98 4.52
C GLY A 73 -10.19 -2.52 4.27
N GLY A 74 -9.77 -2.68 3.01
CA GLY A 74 -8.40 -3.06 2.65
C GLY A 74 -7.92 -4.36 3.29
N ALA A 75 -6.63 -4.42 3.64
CA ALA A 75 -6.00 -5.63 4.19
C ALA A 75 -6.63 -6.14 5.49
N TYR A 76 -7.17 -5.24 6.33
CA TYR A 76 -7.91 -5.59 7.54
C TYR A 76 -9.11 -6.48 7.23
N LEU A 77 -9.88 -6.12 6.21
CA LEU A 77 -11.10 -6.83 5.83
C LEU A 77 -10.77 -8.20 5.22
N TYR A 78 -9.69 -8.30 4.44
CA TYR A 78 -9.23 -9.57 3.85
C TYR A 78 -8.87 -10.56 4.95
N ALA A 79 -8.04 -10.12 5.91
CA ALA A 79 -7.61 -11.00 6.97
C ALA A 79 -8.72 -11.33 7.97
N ARG A 80 -9.63 -10.38 8.23
CA ARG A 80 -10.80 -10.65 9.06
C ARG A 80 -11.74 -11.69 8.44
N LYS A 81 -11.95 -11.69 7.11
CA LYS A 81 -12.80 -12.69 6.46
C LYS A 81 -12.19 -14.09 6.49
N VAL A 82 -10.88 -14.22 6.32
CA VAL A 82 -10.20 -15.53 6.24
C VAL A 82 -9.87 -16.10 7.63
N PHE A 83 -9.34 -15.27 8.53
CA PHE A 83 -8.76 -15.71 9.80
C PHE A 83 -9.59 -15.33 11.03
N GLY A 84 -10.68 -14.60 10.84
CA GLY A 84 -11.55 -14.15 11.92
C GLY A 84 -11.06 -12.87 12.62
N ARG A 85 -11.73 -12.54 13.73
CA ARG A 85 -11.66 -11.22 14.37
C ARG A 85 -10.29 -10.89 14.99
N PHE A 86 -9.59 -11.88 15.54
CA PHE A 86 -8.33 -11.65 16.24
C PHE A 86 -7.21 -11.20 15.28
N ILE A 87 -6.99 -11.96 14.22
CA ILE A 87 -5.98 -11.64 13.20
C ILE A 87 -6.36 -10.37 12.43
N GLY A 88 -7.65 -10.18 12.14
CA GLY A 88 -8.14 -8.92 11.60
C GLY A 88 -7.75 -7.72 12.48
N LEU A 89 -8.02 -7.77 13.79
CA LEU A 89 -7.67 -6.70 14.73
C LEU A 89 -6.17 -6.40 14.72
N GLN A 90 -5.33 -7.43 14.71
CA GLN A 90 -3.87 -7.26 14.68
C GLN A 90 -3.40 -6.48 13.44
N ILE A 91 -3.95 -6.82 12.27
CA ILE A 91 -3.62 -6.14 11.01
C ILE A 91 -4.14 -4.70 10.98
N GLY A 92 -5.30 -4.47 11.59
CA GLY A 92 -5.81 -3.11 11.80
C GLY A 92 -4.84 -2.26 12.63
N TRP A 93 -4.35 -2.81 13.75
CA TRP A 93 -3.34 -2.13 14.58
C TRP A 93 -2.03 -1.88 13.83
N PHE A 94 -1.52 -2.87 13.08
CA PHE A 94 -0.32 -2.67 12.28
C PHE A 94 -0.50 -1.60 11.21
N SER A 95 -1.66 -1.54 10.54
CA SER A 95 -1.94 -0.50 9.56
C SER A 95 -1.95 0.90 10.19
N LEU A 96 -2.48 1.04 11.41
CA LEU A 96 -2.44 2.31 12.15
C LEU A 96 -1.01 2.69 12.50
N LEU A 97 -0.24 1.74 13.06
CA LEU A 97 1.16 1.95 13.43
C LEU A 97 2.01 2.32 12.21
N SER A 98 1.80 1.68 11.06
CA SER A 98 2.49 2.04 9.81
C SER A 98 2.20 3.48 9.39
N CYS A 99 0.96 3.95 9.54
CA CYS A 99 0.59 5.33 9.21
C CYS A 99 1.29 6.33 10.16
N VAL A 100 1.29 6.05 11.46
CA VAL A 100 1.98 6.88 12.47
C VAL A 100 3.48 6.88 12.24
N ALA A 101 4.09 5.73 11.95
CA ALA A 101 5.51 5.62 11.68
C ALA A 101 5.92 6.37 10.40
N ALA A 102 5.09 6.32 9.36
CA ALA A 102 5.32 7.10 8.14
C ALA A 102 5.26 8.61 8.42
N ALA A 103 4.30 9.06 9.24
CA ALA A 103 4.22 10.46 9.67
C ALA A 103 5.41 10.88 10.56
N ALA A 104 5.93 9.96 11.38
CA ALA A 104 7.11 10.23 12.20
C ALA A 104 8.41 10.28 11.38
N ALA A 105 8.51 9.52 10.29
CA ALA A 105 9.70 9.51 9.43
C ALA A 105 9.92 10.83 8.67
N ILE A 106 8.86 11.63 8.50
CA ILE A 106 8.91 12.94 7.84
C ILE A 106 9.01 14.12 8.81
N ALA A 107 8.84 13.89 10.12
CA ALA A 107 8.87 14.91 11.17
C ALA A 107 10.30 15.07 11.73
#